data_AF-A0A416NT02-F1
#
_entry.id   AF-A0A416NT02-F1
#
_cell.length_a   1.000
_cell.length_b   1.000
_cell.length_c   1.000
_cell.angle_alpha   90.00
_cell.angle_beta   90.00
_cell.angle_gamma   90.00
#
_symmetry.space_group_name_H-M   'P 1'
#
loop_
_entity.id
_entity.type
_entity.pdbx_description
1 polymer ?
#
loop_
_entity_poly.entity_id
_entity_poly.type
_entity_poly.pdbx_seq_one_letter_code
_entity_poly.pdbx_strand_id
1 'polypeptide(L)'
;MRRDYMKKKLACMLLMGTLALSMAACGNGQDKDTGAATENSVESTEGTAESTGTSVESTEAGNAGTQQENGDVASALQSAKKAVTDALGDDYWPDSEIPEEMLNETYGVSADLYDAYLGECPMISVNVDTLLIIHAKDGKVEDVENALNAYRDSLVNDTMQYPMNLGKIQASRVERIGDYVCFVQLGADTSSVEEQGDEAVITYCQEQNELALEAIRQTLE
;
A
#
# COMPACT_ATOMS: atom_id res chain seq x y z
N MET A 1 -5.63 -8.37 36.56
CA MET A 1 -6.86 -8.19 35.75
C MET A 1 -6.64 -8.29 34.23
N ARG A 2 -5.42 -8.57 33.72
CA ARG A 2 -5.14 -8.74 32.27
C ARG A 2 -5.09 -10.21 31.78
N ARG A 3 -5.36 -11.20 32.63
CA ARG A 3 -5.19 -12.62 32.29
C ARG A 3 -6.50 -13.37 32.00
N ASP A 4 -7.65 -12.75 32.27
CA ASP A 4 -8.97 -13.38 32.10
C ASP A 4 -9.70 -12.95 30.81
N TYR A 5 -9.20 -11.93 30.11
CA TYR A 5 -9.87 -11.38 28.91
C TYR A 5 -9.58 -12.19 27.63
N MET A 6 -8.40 -12.83 27.52
CA MET A 6 -8.02 -13.59 26.32
C MET A 6 -8.63 -14.99 26.23
N LYS A 7 -9.23 -15.52 27.31
CA LYS A 7 -9.82 -16.88 27.30
C LYS A 7 -11.23 -16.95 26.72
N LYS A 8 -11.85 -15.81 26.41
CA LYS A 8 -13.27 -15.74 25.99
C LYS A 8 -13.50 -15.60 24.48
N LYS A 9 -12.46 -15.34 23.68
CA LYS A 9 -12.59 -15.18 22.23
C LYS A 9 -12.01 -16.33 21.40
N LEU A 10 -11.38 -17.32 22.03
CA LEU A 10 -10.73 -18.46 21.36
C LEU A 10 -11.69 -19.65 21.10
N ALA A 11 -12.96 -19.38 20.77
CA ALA A 11 -13.94 -20.43 20.57
C ALA A 11 -14.95 -20.04 19.49
N CYS A 12 -14.54 -19.96 18.21
CA CYS A 12 -15.50 -20.01 17.11
C CYS A 12 -14.95 -20.17 15.68
N MET A 13 -13.85 -20.89 15.42
CA MET A 13 -13.51 -21.18 14.02
C MET A 13 -12.87 -22.54 13.82
N LEU A 14 -13.73 -23.54 13.56
CA LEU A 14 -13.37 -24.83 13.00
C LEU A 14 -14.63 -25.43 12.36
N LEU A 15 -14.49 -25.87 11.10
CA LEU A 15 -15.29 -26.82 10.27
C LEU A 15 -15.45 -26.27 8.84
N MET A 16 -14.51 -26.55 7.93
CA MET A 16 -14.45 -27.71 7.01
C MET A 16 -15.47 -27.69 5.86
N GLY A 17 -14.97 -27.81 4.61
CA GLY A 17 -15.71 -28.55 3.56
C GLY A 17 -15.54 -28.13 2.10
N THR A 18 -14.43 -28.52 1.46
CA THR A 18 -14.32 -29.04 0.07
C THR A 18 -15.05 -28.34 -1.09
N LEU A 19 -14.29 -27.73 -2.01
CA LEU A 19 -14.75 -27.43 -3.38
C LEU A 19 -13.96 -28.28 -4.40
N ALA A 20 -14.68 -29.05 -5.21
CA ALA A 20 -14.13 -29.93 -6.23
C ALA A 20 -14.03 -29.25 -7.62
N LEU A 21 -13.01 -29.69 -8.37
CA LEU A 21 -12.72 -29.61 -9.82
C LEU A 21 -13.95 -29.43 -10.74
N SER A 22 -13.92 -28.82 -11.93
CA SER A 22 -12.86 -28.60 -12.95
C SER A 22 -13.40 -27.68 -14.06
N MET A 23 -12.55 -26.85 -14.67
CA MET A 23 -12.84 -26.10 -15.89
C MET A 23 -12.52 -26.92 -17.15
N ALA A 24 -13.39 -26.83 -18.16
CA ALA A 24 -13.08 -27.19 -19.54
C ALA A 24 -13.60 -26.08 -20.47
N ALA A 25 -12.70 -25.26 -20.99
CA ALA A 25 -12.96 -24.39 -22.13
C ALA A 25 -11.64 -24.10 -22.86
N CYS A 26 -11.31 -24.92 -23.85
CA CYS A 26 -10.32 -24.57 -24.88
C CYS A 26 -11.03 -23.73 -25.95
N GLY A 27 -10.52 -22.53 -26.18
CA GLY A 27 -11.00 -21.63 -27.23
C GLY A 27 -9.84 -21.12 -28.10
N ASN A 28 -9.88 -21.56 -29.35
CA ASN A 28 -9.44 -20.90 -30.59
C ASN A 28 -7.94 -20.82 -30.95
N GLY A 29 -7.65 -21.36 -32.15
CA GLY A 29 -6.42 -21.17 -32.90
C GLY A 29 -6.61 -20.36 -34.19
N GLN A 30 -5.47 -20.12 -34.85
CA GLN A 30 -5.22 -19.51 -36.18
C GLN A 30 -5.48 -18.00 -36.31
N ASP A 31 -4.68 -17.20 -37.03
CA ASP A 31 -3.63 -17.37 -38.06
C ASP A 31 -2.70 -16.12 -37.97
N LYS A 32 -1.36 -16.21 -38.07
CA LYS A 32 -0.44 -16.14 -39.24
C LYS A 32 -0.32 -14.79 -39.99
N ASP A 33 0.97 -14.44 -40.21
CA ASP A 33 1.59 -13.66 -41.30
C ASP A 33 1.18 -12.19 -41.46
N THR A 34 2.00 -11.23 -41.90
CA THR A 34 3.35 -11.08 -42.49
C THR A 34 3.60 -9.55 -42.39
N GLY A 35 4.79 -9.00 -42.12
CA GLY A 35 5.91 -8.91 -43.05
C GLY A 35 6.22 -7.46 -43.45
N ALA A 36 7.52 -7.19 -43.59
CA ALA A 36 8.19 -6.12 -44.35
C ALA A 36 8.43 -4.72 -43.73
N ALA A 37 9.73 -4.51 -43.49
CA ALA A 37 10.52 -3.29 -43.45
C ALA A 37 10.08 -2.14 -44.38
N THR A 38 10.44 -0.90 -44.01
CA THR A 38 11.39 -0.03 -44.75
C THR A 38 11.68 1.24 -43.94
N GLU A 39 12.95 1.65 -43.99
CA GLU A 39 13.55 2.86 -43.42
C GLU A 39 13.00 4.15 -44.07
N ASN A 40 13.09 5.30 -43.38
CA ASN A 40 13.93 6.45 -43.79
C ASN A 40 13.49 7.78 -43.14
N SER A 41 14.50 8.51 -42.66
CA SER A 41 14.72 9.97 -42.70
C SER A 41 13.81 10.99 -42.00
N VAL A 42 14.40 11.57 -40.94
CA VAL A 42 14.69 12.99 -40.64
C VAL A 42 13.68 14.12 -40.84
N GLU A 43 13.65 14.93 -39.78
CA GLU A 43 13.67 16.40 -39.73
C GLU A 43 12.34 17.16 -39.76
N SER A 44 12.08 17.90 -38.67
CA SER A 44 11.37 19.19 -38.67
C SER A 44 11.61 19.94 -37.34
N THR A 45 12.61 20.83 -37.39
CA THR A 45 12.59 22.26 -37.09
C THR A 45 11.55 22.84 -36.11
N GLU A 46 12.09 23.67 -35.21
CA GLU A 46 11.45 24.62 -34.30
C GLU A 46 10.48 25.61 -34.96
N GLY A 47 9.47 26.02 -34.18
CA GLY A 47 8.63 27.18 -34.45
C GLY A 47 8.26 27.90 -33.16
N THR A 48 8.90 29.05 -32.93
CA THR A 48 8.56 30.06 -31.91
C THR A 48 7.48 31.01 -32.45
N ALA A 49 6.47 31.37 -31.64
CA ALA A 49 5.88 32.73 -31.57
C ALA A 49 4.74 32.83 -30.52
N GLU A 50 5.07 33.51 -29.41
CA GLU A 50 4.37 34.64 -28.75
C GLU A 50 2.86 34.91 -29.00
N SER A 51 2.09 35.16 -27.91
CA SER A 51 1.23 36.37 -27.75
C SER A 51 0.50 36.43 -26.39
N THR A 52 0.94 37.37 -25.55
CA THR A 52 0.19 38.38 -24.76
C THR A 52 -1.29 38.19 -24.39
N GLY A 53 -1.63 38.41 -23.11
CA GLY A 53 -2.98 38.79 -22.67
C GLY A 53 -3.16 38.89 -21.13
N THR A 54 -3.34 40.10 -20.63
CA THR A 54 -3.42 40.54 -19.22
C THR A 54 -4.83 40.54 -18.63
N SER A 55 -4.90 40.44 -17.28
CA SER A 55 -6.01 40.74 -16.34
C SER A 55 -7.10 39.65 -16.25
N VAL A 56 -7.63 39.27 -15.07
CA VAL A 56 -8.28 40.11 -14.05
C VAL A 56 -8.12 39.50 -12.65
N GLU A 57 -7.86 40.34 -11.65
CA GLU A 57 -8.01 40.07 -10.22
C GLU A 57 -9.51 40.11 -9.83
N SER A 58 -10.00 39.07 -9.17
CA SER A 58 -11.23 39.13 -8.35
C SER A 58 -11.24 38.00 -7.31
N THR A 59 -10.93 38.38 -6.08
CA THR A 59 -11.43 37.87 -4.78
C THR A 59 -12.37 36.66 -4.76
N GLU A 60 -11.91 35.58 -4.10
CA GLU A 60 -12.72 34.65 -3.30
C GLU A 60 -12.03 34.52 -1.92
N ALA A 61 -12.62 35.03 -0.84
CA ALA A 61 -13.61 34.35 -0.02
C ALA A 61 -13.06 33.06 0.63
N GLY A 62 -12.31 33.23 1.73
CA GLY A 62 -12.38 32.37 2.92
C GLY A 62 -12.09 30.88 2.75
N ASN A 63 -10.87 30.52 2.34
CA ASN A 63 -10.37 29.15 2.51
C ASN A 63 -9.86 28.90 3.95
N ALA A 64 -10.78 28.90 4.92
CA ALA A 64 -10.47 28.53 6.31
C ALA A 64 -10.80 27.05 6.63
N GLY A 65 -11.54 26.36 5.75
CA GLY A 65 -11.93 24.95 5.91
C GLY A 65 -10.80 23.97 5.60
N THR A 66 -10.16 24.09 4.42
CA THR A 66 -9.15 23.11 3.96
C THR A 66 -7.84 23.15 4.75
N GLN A 67 -7.45 24.31 5.31
CA GLN A 67 -6.23 24.41 6.13
C GLN A 67 -6.41 23.76 7.51
N GLN A 68 -7.62 23.80 8.07
CA GLN A 68 -7.90 23.21 9.38
C GLN A 68 -8.10 21.70 9.26
N GLU A 69 -8.81 21.24 8.23
CA GLU A 69 -8.98 19.80 7.94
C GLU A 69 -7.63 19.13 7.62
N ASN A 70 -6.79 19.75 6.78
CA ASN A 70 -5.45 19.21 6.52
C ASN A 70 -4.55 19.16 7.77
N GLY A 71 -4.71 20.10 8.71
CA GLY A 71 -3.99 20.10 9.98
C GLY A 71 -4.43 18.96 10.92
N ASP A 72 -5.72 18.61 10.88
CA ASP A 72 -6.28 17.51 11.67
C ASP A 72 -5.85 16.15 11.10
N VAL A 73 -5.96 15.96 9.78
CA VAL A 73 -5.51 14.74 9.09
C VAL A 73 -4.02 14.49 9.31
N ALA A 74 -3.17 15.51 9.18
CA ALA A 74 -1.74 15.36 9.44
C ALA A 74 -1.45 14.93 10.89
N SER A 75 -2.20 15.46 11.86
CA SER A 75 -2.07 15.09 13.27
C SER A 75 -2.56 13.67 13.55
N ALA A 76 -3.64 13.26 12.88
CA ALA A 76 -4.19 11.91 12.95
C ALA A 76 -3.19 10.87 12.39
N LEU A 77 -2.59 11.14 11.22
CA LEU A 77 -1.57 10.29 10.62
C LEU A 77 -0.34 10.11 11.54
N GLN A 78 0.17 11.20 12.13
CA GLN A 78 1.29 11.11 13.07
C GLN A 78 0.92 10.35 14.36
N SER A 79 -0.32 10.51 14.83
CA SER A 79 -0.83 9.74 15.97
C SER A 79 -0.92 8.25 15.64
N ALA A 80 -1.40 7.90 14.45
CA ALA A 80 -1.49 6.53 13.98
C ALA A 80 -0.11 5.89 13.84
N LYS A 81 0.86 6.59 13.22
CA LYS A 81 2.27 6.15 13.19
C LYS A 81 2.80 5.92 14.61
N LYS A 82 2.59 6.88 15.51
CA LYS A 82 3.03 6.73 16.89
C LYS A 82 2.43 5.48 17.54
N ALA A 83 1.13 5.25 17.37
CA ALA A 83 0.45 4.08 17.92
C ALA A 83 1.04 2.77 17.36
N VAL A 84 1.34 2.71 16.05
CA VAL A 84 2.03 1.57 15.43
C VAL A 84 3.41 1.36 16.03
N THR A 85 4.23 2.41 16.14
CA THR A 85 5.58 2.31 16.73
C THR A 85 5.55 1.90 18.20
N ASP A 86 4.55 2.34 18.97
CA ASP A 86 4.38 1.94 20.37
C ASP A 86 3.92 0.47 20.48
N ALA A 87 3.12 -0.02 19.53
CA ALA A 87 2.62 -1.39 19.51
C ALA A 87 3.70 -2.41 19.12
N LEU A 88 4.56 -2.06 18.16
CA LEU A 88 5.62 -2.93 17.63
C LEU A 88 6.96 -2.75 18.35
N GLY A 89 7.22 -1.56 18.92
CA GLY A 89 8.47 -1.29 19.63
C GLY A 89 9.70 -1.43 18.73
N ASP A 90 10.66 -2.23 19.16
CA ASP A 90 11.92 -2.47 18.44
C ASP A 90 11.71 -3.23 17.11
N ASP A 91 10.52 -3.82 16.91
CA ASP A 91 10.15 -4.52 15.68
C ASP A 91 9.55 -3.57 14.61
N TYR A 92 9.50 -2.26 14.86
CA TYR A 92 9.20 -1.28 13.79
C TYR A 92 10.49 -0.92 13.04
N TRP A 93 10.71 -1.56 11.89
CA TRP A 93 11.91 -1.38 11.06
C TRP A 93 11.83 -0.33 9.93
N PRO A 94 10.68 0.15 9.44
CA PRO A 94 10.65 1.28 8.52
C PRO A 94 11.33 2.51 9.15
N ASP A 95 12.27 3.14 8.44
CA ASP A 95 13.09 4.23 8.98
C ASP A 95 13.34 5.39 8.00
N SER A 96 12.78 5.31 6.79
CA SER A 96 12.84 6.35 5.77
C SER A 96 11.45 6.67 5.26
N GLU A 97 11.15 7.96 5.13
CA GLU A 97 9.92 8.44 4.51
C GLU A 97 9.88 8.05 3.02
N ILE A 98 8.71 7.65 2.55
CA ILE A 98 8.42 7.40 1.13
C ILE A 98 8.08 8.76 0.49
N PRO A 99 8.87 9.26 -0.48
CA PRO A 99 8.56 10.50 -1.17
C PRO A 99 7.38 10.34 -2.14
N GLU A 100 6.71 11.44 -2.49
CA GLU A 100 5.53 11.45 -3.37
C GLU A 100 5.78 10.80 -4.73
N GLU A 101 6.97 11.02 -5.30
CA GLU A 101 7.39 10.41 -6.56
C GLU A 101 7.40 8.88 -6.45
N MET A 102 7.97 8.34 -5.37
CA MET A 102 7.98 6.90 -5.12
C MET A 102 6.58 6.38 -4.82
N LEU A 103 5.76 7.12 -4.06
CA LEU A 103 4.36 6.77 -3.79
C LEU A 103 3.58 6.54 -5.09
N ASN A 104 3.76 7.43 -6.06
CA ASN A 104 3.13 7.32 -7.37
C ASN A 104 3.73 6.19 -8.21
N GLU A 105 5.06 6.20 -8.42
CA GLU A 105 5.71 5.30 -9.37
C GLU A 105 5.75 3.84 -8.90
N THR A 106 5.90 3.61 -7.59
CA THR A 106 6.04 2.27 -7.01
C THR A 106 4.72 1.71 -6.53
N TYR A 107 3.91 2.53 -5.85
CA TYR A 107 2.67 2.07 -5.20
C TYR A 107 1.41 2.41 -5.99
N GLY A 108 1.54 3.17 -7.09
CA GLY A 108 0.43 3.53 -7.97
C GLY A 108 -0.51 4.59 -7.38
N VAL A 109 -0.11 5.28 -6.30
CA VAL A 109 -0.96 6.26 -5.61
C VAL A 109 -0.51 7.68 -5.99
N SER A 110 -1.19 8.28 -6.97
CA SER A 110 -0.92 9.63 -7.44
C SER A 110 -1.54 10.71 -6.54
N ALA A 111 -0.98 11.92 -6.58
CA ALA A 111 -1.39 13.06 -5.73
C ALA A 111 -2.83 13.56 -5.96
N ASP A 112 -3.49 13.14 -7.04
CA ASP A 112 -4.91 13.42 -7.24
C ASP A 112 -5.83 12.53 -6.36
N LEU A 113 -5.33 11.41 -5.82
CA LEU A 113 -6.11 10.44 -5.05
C LEU A 113 -6.18 10.71 -3.54
N TYR A 114 -5.23 11.44 -2.97
CA TYR A 114 -5.11 11.68 -1.53
C TYR A 114 -4.90 13.16 -1.20
N ASP A 115 -5.31 13.60 -0.03
CA ASP A 115 -5.03 14.93 0.51
C ASP A 115 -3.86 14.93 1.52
N ALA A 116 -3.61 13.80 2.18
CA ALA A 116 -2.43 13.53 2.98
C ALA A 116 -2.08 12.03 3.03
N TYR A 117 -0.83 11.72 3.33
CA TYR A 117 -0.39 10.35 3.56
C TYR A 117 0.77 10.30 4.56
N LEU A 118 0.99 9.11 5.10
CA LEU A 118 2.18 8.74 5.84
C LEU A 118 2.71 7.44 5.24
N GLY A 119 3.99 7.45 4.84
CA GLY A 119 4.63 6.28 4.25
C GLY A 119 6.06 6.15 4.74
N GLU A 120 6.41 4.97 5.22
CA GLU A 120 7.79 4.63 5.57
C GLU A 120 8.16 3.25 5.04
N CYS A 121 9.39 3.15 4.56
CA CYS A 121 10.04 1.92 4.17
C CYS A 121 11.48 1.89 4.72
N PRO A 122 12.18 0.75 4.65
CA PRO A 122 13.53 0.66 5.17
C PRO A 122 14.50 1.31 4.19
N MET A 123 15.44 2.10 4.70
CA MET A 123 16.53 2.66 3.90
C MET A 123 17.42 1.55 3.29
N ILE A 124 17.52 0.40 3.96
CA ILE A 124 18.28 -0.76 3.50
C ILE A 124 17.39 -1.62 2.58
N SER A 125 17.72 -1.64 1.29
CA SER A 125 16.92 -2.27 0.23
C SER A 125 16.79 -3.80 0.26
N VAL A 126 17.43 -4.49 1.20
CA VAL A 126 17.27 -5.95 1.36
C VAL A 126 16.05 -6.31 2.22
N ASN A 127 15.53 -5.33 2.97
CA ASN A 127 14.31 -5.47 3.74
C ASN A 127 13.15 -4.78 3.00
N VAL A 128 11.94 -5.27 3.21
CA VAL A 128 10.72 -4.81 2.56
C VAL A 128 9.67 -4.34 3.58
N ASP A 129 10.04 -4.14 4.85
CA ASP A 129 9.12 -3.69 5.88
C ASP A 129 8.54 -2.32 5.55
N THR A 130 7.24 -2.25 5.24
CA THR A 130 6.60 -1.02 4.76
C THR A 130 5.31 -0.75 5.50
N LEU A 131 5.14 0.51 5.91
CA LEU A 131 3.88 1.06 6.40
C LEU A 131 3.45 2.20 5.46
N LEU A 132 2.23 2.11 4.95
CA LEU A 132 1.54 3.20 4.24
C LEU A 132 0.17 3.42 4.87
N ILE A 133 -0.16 4.67 5.16
CA ILE A 133 -1.48 5.13 5.62
C ILE A 133 -1.86 6.32 4.74
N ILE A 134 -2.82 6.12 3.84
CA ILE A 134 -3.27 7.13 2.89
C ILE A 134 -4.62 7.66 3.35
N HIS A 135 -4.76 8.96 3.56
CA HIS A 135 -6.08 9.59 3.67
C HIS A 135 -6.56 9.92 2.26
N ALA A 136 -7.57 9.18 1.79
CA ALA A 136 -8.06 9.36 0.43
C ALA A 136 -8.95 10.60 0.35
N LYS A 137 -8.93 11.29 -0.78
CA LYS A 137 -9.94 12.32 -1.05
C LYS A 137 -11.34 11.71 -1.12
N ASP A 138 -12.36 12.54 -0.96
CA ASP A 138 -13.76 12.16 -1.15
C ASP A 138 -13.97 11.36 -2.45
N GLY A 139 -14.53 10.16 -2.30
CA GLY A 139 -14.81 9.26 -3.43
C GLY A 139 -13.58 8.57 -4.03
N LYS A 140 -12.39 8.69 -3.42
CA LYS A 140 -11.13 8.10 -3.91
C LYS A 140 -10.63 6.90 -3.11
N VAL A 141 -11.30 6.53 -2.02
CA VAL A 141 -10.95 5.37 -1.18
C VAL A 141 -10.79 4.09 -2.00
N GLU A 142 -11.71 3.82 -2.94
CA GLU A 142 -11.65 2.62 -3.78
C GLU A 142 -10.50 2.68 -4.80
N ASP A 143 -10.23 3.84 -5.39
CA ASP A 143 -9.12 4.03 -6.32
C ASP A 143 -7.78 3.77 -5.61
N VAL A 144 -7.61 4.27 -4.37
CA VAL A 144 -6.42 4.04 -3.55
C VAL A 144 -6.29 2.57 -3.14
N GLU A 145 -7.38 1.93 -2.69
CA GLU A 145 -7.34 0.50 -2.34
C GLU A 145 -6.96 -0.36 -3.56
N ASN A 146 -7.50 -0.07 -4.73
CA ASN A 146 -7.17 -0.79 -5.95
C ASN A 146 -5.70 -0.63 -6.33
N ALA A 147 -5.13 0.57 -6.22
CA ALA A 147 -3.72 0.82 -6.48
C ALA A 147 -2.82 0.00 -5.54
N LEU A 148 -3.09 0.03 -4.23
CA LEU A 148 -2.30 -0.69 -3.23
C LEU A 148 -2.46 -2.22 -3.36
N ASN A 149 -3.64 -2.72 -3.73
CA ASN A 149 -3.81 -4.15 -4.00
C ASN A 149 -3.10 -4.57 -5.29
N ALA A 150 -3.10 -3.74 -6.34
CA ALA A 150 -2.34 -4.03 -7.55
C ALA A 150 -0.83 -4.10 -7.27
N TYR A 151 -0.31 -3.18 -6.44
CA TYR A 151 1.07 -3.24 -5.95
C TYR A 151 1.34 -4.54 -5.18
N ARG A 152 0.48 -4.86 -4.20
CA ARG A 152 0.59 -6.10 -3.41
C ARG A 152 0.59 -7.35 -4.28
N ASP A 153 -0.33 -7.42 -5.25
CA ASP A 153 -0.43 -8.54 -6.18
C ASP A 153 0.84 -8.66 -7.03
N SER A 154 1.45 -7.55 -7.43
CA SER A 154 2.73 -7.58 -8.15
C SER A 154 3.86 -8.18 -7.28
N LEU A 155 3.92 -7.83 -5.99
CA LEU A 155 4.91 -8.39 -5.06
C LEU A 155 4.72 -9.88 -4.84
N VAL A 156 3.48 -10.31 -4.59
CA VAL A 156 3.14 -11.72 -4.31
C VAL A 156 3.43 -12.62 -5.52
N ASN A 157 3.27 -12.09 -6.74
CA ASN A 157 3.49 -12.83 -7.98
C ASN A 157 4.93 -12.72 -8.51
N ASP A 158 5.78 -11.89 -7.89
CA ASP A 158 7.17 -11.75 -8.31
C ASP A 158 8.02 -12.95 -7.84
N THR A 159 8.56 -13.69 -8.81
CA THR A 159 9.39 -14.88 -8.55
C THR A 159 10.85 -14.55 -8.22
N MET A 160 11.25 -13.29 -8.33
CA MET A 160 12.63 -12.83 -8.10
C MET A 160 12.85 -12.23 -6.70
N GLN A 161 11.91 -12.46 -5.79
CA GLN A 161 11.97 -11.99 -4.41
C GLN A 161 13.06 -12.71 -3.60
N TYR A 162 13.70 -11.97 -2.69
CA TYR A 162 14.64 -12.58 -1.74
C TYR A 162 13.88 -13.54 -0.81
N PRO A 163 14.39 -14.78 -0.59
CA PRO A 163 13.70 -15.78 0.22
C PRO A 163 13.30 -15.27 1.62
N MET A 164 14.15 -14.46 2.25
CA MET A 164 13.90 -13.90 3.59
C MET A 164 12.70 -12.94 3.65
N ASN A 165 12.28 -12.38 2.51
CA ASN A 165 11.17 -11.44 2.43
C ASN A 165 9.84 -12.13 2.05
N LEU A 166 9.86 -13.39 1.61
CA LEU A 166 8.67 -14.08 1.14
C LEU A 166 7.58 -14.13 2.21
N GLY A 167 7.93 -14.45 3.46
CA GLY A 167 6.96 -14.48 4.55
C GLY A 167 6.26 -13.13 4.77
N LYS A 168 7.01 -12.02 4.70
CA LYS A 168 6.49 -10.65 4.84
C LYS A 168 5.57 -10.29 3.67
N ILE A 169 6.00 -10.60 2.44
CA ILE A 169 5.22 -10.34 1.21
C ILE A 169 3.90 -11.10 1.23
N GLN A 170 3.92 -12.39 1.55
CA GLN A 170 2.72 -13.21 1.62
C GLN A 170 1.78 -12.77 2.76
N ALA A 171 2.34 -12.28 3.87
CA ALA A 171 1.59 -11.75 5.00
C ALA A 171 1.06 -10.32 4.81
N SER A 172 1.56 -9.58 3.81
CA SER A 172 1.17 -8.18 3.57
C SER A 172 -0.35 -8.04 3.40
N ARG A 173 -0.89 -6.86 3.71
CA ARG A 173 -2.34 -6.61 3.69
C ARG A 173 -2.66 -5.17 3.31
N VAL A 174 -3.76 -5.00 2.59
CA VAL A 174 -4.43 -3.71 2.39
C VAL A 174 -5.72 -3.70 3.23
N GLU A 175 -5.99 -2.60 3.95
CA GLU A 175 -7.20 -2.46 4.77
C GLU A 175 -7.75 -1.03 4.70
N ARG A 176 -9.08 -0.91 4.56
CA ARG A 176 -9.79 0.37 4.66
C ARG A 176 -10.21 0.63 6.11
N ILE A 177 -9.99 1.86 6.57
CA ILE A 177 -10.39 2.35 7.90
C ILE A 177 -11.05 3.72 7.67
N GLY A 178 -12.37 3.75 7.52
CA GLY A 178 -13.07 4.97 7.09
C GLY A 178 -12.59 5.46 5.72
N ASP A 179 -12.14 6.71 5.65
CA ASP A 179 -11.56 7.33 4.45
C ASP A 179 -10.05 7.06 4.30
N TYR A 180 -9.46 6.29 5.21
CA TYR A 180 -8.07 5.86 5.15
C TYR A 180 -7.93 4.49 4.47
N VAL A 181 -6.85 4.33 3.71
CA VAL A 181 -6.42 3.04 3.17
C VAL A 181 -5.00 2.76 3.62
N CYS A 182 -4.80 1.63 4.29
CA CYS A 182 -3.52 1.21 4.83
C CYS A 182 -2.93 0.07 4.02
N PHE A 183 -1.63 0.11 3.75
CA PHE A 183 -0.86 -1.06 3.33
C PHE A 183 0.19 -1.36 4.41
N VAL A 184 0.17 -2.60 4.91
CA VAL A 184 1.12 -3.09 5.91
C VAL A 184 1.84 -4.32 5.37
N GLN A 185 3.16 -4.30 5.45
CA GLN A 185 4.05 -5.41 5.17
C GLN A 185 5.15 -5.39 6.23
N LEU A 186 4.85 -5.90 7.42
CA LEU A 186 5.73 -5.77 8.59
C LEU A 186 6.08 -7.16 9.12
N GLY A 187 7.30 -7.29 9.61
CA GLY A 187 7.77 -8.57 10.15
C GLY A 187 9.17 -8.54 10.75
N ALA A 188 9.89 -7.43 10.69
CA ALA A 188 11.16 -7.25 11.38
C ALA A 188 12.13 -8.44 11.19
N ASP A 189 12.65 -8.99 12.29
CA ASP A 189 13.42 -10.22 12.30
C ASP A 189 12.50 -11.44 12.47
N THR A 190 12.56 -12.35 11.50
CA THR A 190 11.80 -13.60 11.50
C THR A 190 12.63 -14.82 11.89
N SER A 191 13.91 -14.64 12.26
CA SER A 191 14.85 -15.72 12.57
C SER A 191 14.35 -16.66 13.69
N SER A 192 13.56 -16.13 14.63
CA SER A 192 13.00 -16.89 15.75
C SER A 192 11.96 -17.95 15.34
N VAL A 193 11.33 -17.79 14.17
CA VAL A 193 10.30 -18.68 13.63
C VAL A 193 10.70 -19.35 12.32
N GLU A 194 11.82 -18.94 11.71
CA GLU A 194 12.31 -19.46 10.42
C GLU A 194 12.47 -20.99 10.42
N GLU A 195 13.05 -21.57 11.47
CA GLU A 195 13.25 -23.03 11.56
C GLU A 195 11.93 -23.83 11.63
N GLN A 196 10.81 -23.18 11.89
CA GLN A 196 9.48 -23.78 11.95
C GLN A 196 8.79 -23.84 10.58
N GLY A 197 9.42 -23.25 9.55
CA GLY A 197 8.97 -23.27 8.16
C GLY A 197 8.13 -22.05 7.76
N ASP A 198 7.87 -21.93 6.45
CA ASP A 198 7.28 -20.74 5.83
C ASP A 198 5.94 -20.31 6.45
N GLU A 199 5.05 -21.25 6.76
CA GLU A 199 3.75 -20.94 7.38
C GLU A 199 3.88 -20.27 8.75
N ALA A 200 4.89 -20.65 9.54
CA ALA A 200 5.15 -20.03 10.84
C ALA A 200 5.66 -18.60 10.68
N VAL A 201 6.53 -18.37 9.68
CA VAL A 201 7.02 -17.03 9.32
C VAL A 201 5.85 -16.15 8.85
N ILE A 202 5.00 -16.66 7.96
CA ILE A 202 3.83 -15.94 7.44
C ILE A 202 2.88 -15.58 8.59
N THR A 203 2.57 -16.54 9.48
CA THR A 203 1.70 -16.30 10.64
C THR A 203 2.29 -15.22 11.55
N TYR A 204 3.58 -15.27 11.84
CA TYR A 204 4.25 -14.26 12.63
C TYR A 204 4.13 -12.86 12.00
N CYS A 205 4.42 -12.72 10.70
CA CYS A 205 4.29 -11.44 10.00
C CYS A 205 2.83 -10.96 9.95
N GLN A 206 1.85 -11.87 9.82
CA GLN A 206 0.42 -11.52 9.89
C GLN A 206 0.05 -10.96 11.27
N GLU A 207 0.59 -11.52 12.35
CA GLU A 207 0.39 -11.00 13.70
C GLU A 207 1.00 -9.60 13.87
N GLN A 208 2.18 -9.34 13.31
CA GLN A 208 2.77 -7.98 13.31
C GLN A 208 1.92 -6.98 12.53
N ASN A 209 1.45 -7.36 11.34
CA ASN A 209 0.53 -6.55 10.54
C ASN A 209 -0.78 -6.25 11.29
N GLU A 210 -1.35 -7.24 11.98
CA GLU A 210 -2.58 -7.04 12.75
C GLU A 210 -2.37 -6.13 13.97
N LEU A 211 -1.22 -6.20 14.64
CA LEU A 211 -0.87 -5.26 15.73
C LEU A 211 -0.81 -3.82 15.22
N ALA A 212 -0.20 -3.60 14.06
CA ALA A 212 -0.16 -2.28 13.43
C ALA A 212 -1.57 -1.80 13.03
N LEU A 213 -2.34 -2.63 12.35
CA LEU A 213 -3.69 -2.29 11.89
C LEU A 213 -4.66 -2.02 13.05
N GLU A 214 -4.60 -2.80 14.14
CA GLU A 214 -5.39 -2.55 15.34
C GLU A 214 -5.02 -1.20 15.99
N ALA A 215 -3.73 -0.86 16.05
CA ALA A 215 -3.27 0.43 16.57
C ALA A 215 -3.77 1.60 15.71
N ILE A 216 -3.77 1.44 14.39
CA ILE A 216 -4.30 2.43 13.45
C ILE A 216 -5.82 2.58 13.62
N ARG A 217 -6.57 1.47 13.66
CA ARG A 217 -8.03 1.48 13.87
C ARG A 217 -8.41 2.22 15.14
N GLN A 218 -7.75 1.92 16.26
CA GLN A 218 -8.00 2.62 17.54
C GLN A 218 -7.70 4.13 17.52
N THR A 219 -6.94 4.60 16.53
CA THR A 219 -6.55 6.00 16.40
C THR A 219 -7.42 6.76 15.38
N LEU A 220 -7.88 6.09 14.32
CA LEU A 220 -8.55 6.71 13.18
C LEU A 220 -10.06 6.41 13.09
N GLU A 221 -10.57 5.41 13.83
CA GLU A 221 -12.02 5.14 14.01
C GLU A 221 -12.65 6.02 15.09
#